data_AF-A0A6V8P250-F1
#
_entry.id   AF-A0A6V8P250-F1
#
_cell.length_a   1.000
_cell.length_b   1.000
_cell.length_c   1.000
_cell.angle_alpha   90.00
_cell.angle_beta   90.00
_cell.angle_gamma   90.00
#
_symmetry.space_group_name_H-M   'P 1'
#
loop_
_entity.id
_entity.type
_entity.pdbx_description
1 polymer ?
#
loop_
_entity_poly.entity_id
_entity_poly.type
_entity_poly.pdbx_seq_one_letter_code
_entity_poly.pdbx_strand_id
1 'polypeptide(L)' 'GTVVDDHANLIRDYAVSDSPKKIKEIRDTLEQRRPKELLSLSDIADILGYPTDVNLLEYSVSSWGYRILSISLTSVG' A
#
# COMPACT_ATOMS: atom_id res chain seq x y z
N GLY A 1 15.87 5.90 -6.21
CA GLY A 1 14.96 5.42 -5.16
C GLY A 1 15.54 4.19 -4.51
N THR A 2 15.49 4.10 -3.18
CA THR A 2 15.85 2.85 -2.48
C THR A 2 14.65 1.90 -2.48
N VAL A 3 14.87 0.58 -2.37
CA VAL A 3 13.77 -0.42 -2.27
C VAL A 3 12.81 -0.11 -1.11
N VAL A 4 13.34 0.52 -0.05
CA VAL A 4 12.56 0.95 1.13
C VAL A 4 11.56 2.05 0.78
N ASP A 5 11.95 3.00 -0.07
CA ASP A 5 11.07 4.09 -0.51
C ASP A 5 9.96 3.59 -1.44
N ASP A 6 10.27 2.61 -2.29
CA ASP A 6 9.30 2.01 -3.21
C ASP A 6 8.18 1.27 -2.48
N HIS A 7 8.50 0.54 -1.41
CA HIS A 7 7.49 -0.11 -0.57
C HIS A 7 6.56 0.90 0.12
N ALA A 8 7.12 1.98 0.67
CA ALA A 8 6.30 3.02 1.29
C ALA A 8 5.37 3.72 0.28
N ASN A 9 5.86 3.96 -0.94
CA ASN A 9 5.07 4.57 -2.00
C ASN A 9 3.99 3.62 -2.54
N LEU A 10 4.25 2.31 -2.57
CA LEU A 10 3.25 1.31 -2.91
C LEU A 10 2.11 1.28 -1.89
N ILE A 11 2.43 1.28 -0.59
CA ILE A 11 1.42 1.34 0.46
C ILE A 11 0.62 2.64 0.36
N ARG A 12 1.28 3.78 0.15
CA ARG A 12 0.60 5.07 -0.03
C ARG A 12 -0.33 5.09 -1.23
N ASP A 13 0.03 4.44 -2.33
CA ASP A 13 -0.81 4.43 -3.52
C ASP A 13 -2.15 3.71 -3.30
N TYR A 14 -2.22 2.74 -2.39
CA TYR A 14 -3.38 1.86 -2.25
C TYR A 14 -3.98 1.80 -0.84
N ALA A 15 -3.40 2.49 0.14
CA ALA A 15 -4.04 2.64 1.44
C ALA A 15 -5.29 3.53 1.30
N VAL A 16 -6.33 3.22 2.06
CA VAL A 16 -7.53 4.08 2.12
C VAL A 16 -7.20 5.48 2.71
N SER A 17 -6.11 5.61 3.46
CA SER A 17 -5.63 6.85 4.07
C SER A 17 -4.11 7.04 3.83
N ASP A 18 -3.67 8.22 3.37
CA ASP A 18 -2.25 8.59 3.23
C ASP A 18 -1.62 9.10 4.52
N SER A 19 -2.39 9.23 5.60
CA SER A 19 -1.87 9.82 6.82
C SER A 19 -0.60 9.08 7.30
N PRO A 20 0.48 9.78 7.67
CA PRO A 20 1.77 9.15 8.00
C PRO A 20 1.66 8.08 9.09
N LYS A 21 0.76 8.28 10.05
CA LYS A 21 0.46 7.31 11.10
C LYS A 21 -0.10 6.01 10.52
N LYS A 22 -1.06 6.07 9.59
CA LYS A 22 -1.65 4.87 8.97
C LYS A 22 -0.67 4.15 8.07
N ILE A 23 0.10 4.88 7.27
CA ILE A 23 1.15 4.27 6.44
C ILE A 23 2.16 3.51 7.29
N LYS A 24 2.55 4.08 8.45
CA LYS A 24 3.43 3.39 9.40
C LYS A 24 2.77 2.13 9.97
N GLU A 25 1.53 2.22 10.46
CA GLU A 25 0.80 1.06 11.01
C GLU A 25 0.64 -0.07 9.98
N ILE A 26 0.32 0.26 8.73
CA ILE A 26 0.20 -0.69 7.63
C ILE A 26 1.54 -1.38 7.38
N ARG A 27 2.63 -0.61 7.28
CA ARG A 27 3.98 -1.15 7.07
C ARG A 27 4.39 -2.09 8.21
N ASP A 28 4.25 -1.62 9.45
CA ASP A 28 4.63 -2.41 10.64
C ASP A 28 3.79 -3.71 10.71
N THR A 29 2.53 -3.69 10.25
CA THR A 29 1.67 -4.88 10.16
C THR A 29 2.16 -5.85 9.08
N LEU A 30 2.47 -5.36 7.88
CA LEU A 30 2.97 -6.18 6.77
C LEU A 30 4.30 -6.86 7.11
N GLU A 31 5.19 -6.18 7.83
CA GLU A 31 6.49 -6.72 8.28
C GLU A 31 6.34 -7.86 9.30
N GLN A 32 5.26 -7.89 10.07
CA GLN A 32 5.00 -8.91 11.10
C GLN A 32 4.26 -10.14 10.56
N ARG A 33 3.70 -10.08 9.35
CA ARG A 33 2.92 -11.18 8.76
C ARG A 33 3.83 -12.19 8.06
N ARG A 34 3.47 -13.47 8.14
CA ARG A 34 4.14 -14.50 7.33
C ARG A 34 3.74 -14.34 5.87
N PRO A 35 4.62 -14.66 4.90
CA PRO A 35 4.30 -14.54 3.47
C PRO A 35 2.99 -15.23 3.05
N LYS A 36 2.63 -16.34 3.71
CA LYS A 36 1.39 -17.09 3.45
C LYS A 36 0.12 -16.31 3.81
N GLU A 37 0.19 -15.43 4.80
CA GLU A 37 -0.91 -14.55 5.24
C GLU A 37 -1.07 -13.35 4.29
N LEU A 38 -0.09 -13.10 3.42
CA LEU A 38 -0.12 -12.05 2.40
C LEU A 38 -0.56 -12.58 1.02
N LEU A 39 -1.07 -13.81 0.95
CA LEU A 39 -1.59 -14.40 -0.29
C LEU A 39 -3.10 -14.20 -0.45
N SER A 40 -3.78 -13.81 0.63
CA SER A 40 -5.22 -13.54 0.64
C SER A 40 -5.45 -12.07 0.26
N LEU A 41 -6.20 -11.86 -0.83
CA LEU A 41 -6.61 -10.51 -1.23
C LEU A 41 -7.42 -9.84 -0.11
N SER A 42 -8.26 -10.60 0.59
CA SER A 42 -9.06 -10.09 1.71
C SER A 42 -8.19 -9.64 2.88
N ASP A 43 -7.14 -10.39 3.20
CA ASP A 43 -6.24 -10.06 4.31
C ASP A 43 -5.42 -8.81 3.97
N ILE A 44 -4.97 -8.68 2.72
CA ILE A 44 -4.27 -7.47 2.24
C ILE A 44 -5.22 -6.26 2.26
N ALA A 45 -6.45 -6.43 1.79
CA ALA A 45 -7.45 -5.36 1.76
C ALA A 45 -7.77 -4.84 3.18
N ASP A 46 -7.97 -5.73 4.14
CA ASP A 46 -8.17 -5.38 5.55
C ASP A 46 -6.98 -4.60 6.11
N ILE A 47 -5.75 -5.07 5.85
CA ILE A 47 -4.52 -4.38 6.26
C ILE A 47 -4.45 -2.96 5.66
N LEU A 48 -4.84 -2.78 4.39
CA LEU A 48 -4.86 -1.48 3.71
C LEU A 48 -6.02 -0.57 4.16
N GLY A 49 -6.93 -1.09 4.99
CA GLY A 49 -8.07 -0.37 5.56
C GLY A 49 -9.33 -0.37 4.69
N TYR A 50 -9.42 -1.28 3.72
CA TYR A 50 -10.65 -1.47 2.95
C TYR A 50 -11.71 -2.21 3.77
N PRO A 51 -12.99 -1.94 3.52
CA PRO A 51 -14.08 -2.68 4.15
C PRO A 51 -14.02 -4.17 3.77
N THR A 52 -14.37 -5.05 4.72
CA THR A 52 -14.31 -6.51 4.55
C THR A 52 -15.62 -7.12 4.05
N ASP A 53 -16.69 -6.32 3.98
CA ASP A 53 -18.05 -6.70 3.55
C ASP A 53 -18.35 -6.38 2.09
N VAL A 54 -17.35 -5.91 1.33
CA VAL A 54 -17.50 -5.58 -0.10
C VAL A 54 -16.87 -6.63 -1.00
N ASN A 55 -17.40 -6.79 -2.21
CA ASN A 55 -16.74 -7.58 -3.24
C ASN A 55 -15.49 -6.83 -3.73
N LEU A 56 -14.32 -7.22 -3.21
CA LEU A 56 -13.03 -6.58 -3.53
C LEU A 56 -12.68 -6.64 -5.03
N LEU A 57 -13.25 -7.59 -5.79
CA LEU A 57 -13.03 -7.68 -7.24
C LEU A 57 -13.80 -6.61 -8.03
N GLU A 58 -14.87 -6.09 -7.44
CA GLU A 58 -15.70 -5.01 -8.02
C GLU A 58 -15.34 -3.65 -7.41
N TYR A 59 -14.50 -3.63 -6.37
CA TYR A 59 -14.08 -2.40 -5.71
C TYR A 59 -13.07 -1.65 -6.57
N SER A 60 -13.46 -0.48 -7.06
CA SER A 60 -12.57 0.36 -7.85
C SER A 60 -11.46 0.94 -6.95
N VAL A 61 -10.21 0.62 -7.29
CA VAL A 61 -9.02 1.17 -6.63
C VAL A 61 -8.27 2.06 -7.61
N SER A 62 -7.77 3.20 -7.13
CA SER A 62 -6.93 4.11 -7.90
C SER A 62 -5.67 4.43 -7.12
N SER A 63 -4.52 4.38 -7.79
CA SER A 63 -3.27 4.84 -7.20
C SER A 63 -3.28 6.35 -7.02
N TRP A 64 -2.71 6.85 -5.93
CA TRP A 64 -2.49 8.30 -5.74
C TRP A 64 -1.28 8.86 -6.49
N GLY A 65 -0.42 8.00 -7.03
CA GLY A 65 0.66 8.38 -7.95
C GLY A 65 2.02 8.62 -7.27
N TYR A 66 2.18 8.26 -6.00
CA TYR A 66 3.43 8.41 -5.25
C TYR A 66 4.59 7.65 -5.90
N ARG A 67 4.34 6.47 -6.48
CA ARG A 67 5.38 5.71 -7.23
C ARG A 67 5.83 6.41 -8.51
N ILE A 68 4.92 7.10 -9.21
CA ILE A 68 5.27 7.83 -10.44
C ILE A 68 6.10 9.07 -10.08
N LEU A 69 5.68 9.81 -9.05
CA LEU A 69 6.37 11.00 -8.59
C LEU A 69 7.80 10.69 -8.11
N SER A 70 8.03 9.57 -7.43
CA SER A 70 9.38 9.19 -6.98
C SER A 70 10.33 8.82 -8.13
N ILE A 71 9.81 8.18 -9.18
CA ILE A 71 10.59 7.84 -10.39
C ILE A 71 10.95 9.12 -11.16
N SER A 72 10.00 10.03 -11.37
CA SER A 72 10.25 11.30 -12.08
C SER A 72 11.28 12.16 -11.35
N LEU A 73 11.26 12.22 -10.02
CA LEU A 73 12.25 12.98 -9.24
C LEU A 73 13.66 12.35 -9.28
N THR A 74 13.77 11.03 -9.46
CA THR A 74 15.08 10.36 -9.59
C THR A 74 15.67 10.52 -11.00
N SER A 75 14.84 10.72 -12.03
CA SER A 75 15.28 10.86 -13.43
C SER A 75 15.75 12.28 -13.80
N VAL A 76 15.53 13.27 -12.94
CA VAL A 76 15.91 14.68 -13.17
C VAL A 76 17.11 15.09 -12.29
N GLY A 77 17.75 14.13 -11.61
CA GLY A 77 18.94 14.32 -10.78
C GLY A 77 20.21 13.84 -11.45
#